data_AF-A0A388QQ24-F1
#
_entry.id   AF-A0A388QQ24-F1
#
_cell.length_a   1.000
_cell.length_b   1.000
_cell.length_c   1.000
_cell.angle_alpha   90.00
_cell.angle_beta   90.00
_cell.angle_gamma   90.00
#
_symmetry.space_group_name_H-M   'P 1'
#
loop_
_entity.id
_entity.type
_entity.pdbx_description
1 polymer ?
#
loop_
_entity_poly.entity_id
_entity_poly.type
_entity_poly.pdbx_seq_one_letter_code
_entity_poly.pdbx_strand_id
1 'polypeptide(L)'
;MPWLRGQVSKEKRFIGTIQDDEKILRFVNSMDAPRLAELGTSCPDHFLRTKIKPLYVHWNPQSEDAAALKTKLAAALEQYRKDYATYYNACKRPNSPAMRDPNPTVVLIPGLGMIAWGKDKSESRVTAEFYNCAVEVMRGAEAIDEYIALPQQEAFDIEYWLLEEAKLKRMPAEKELARQVIIVVGAGSGIGKETAHRLVKEGAISSASTRMSRRPKPPPRRSPTSSGTASASPAPASPTAAPPSVSRETSWTAPRSA
;
A
#
# COMPACT_ATOMS: atom_id res chain seq x y z
N MET A 1 -10.91 -7.68 -1.83
CA MET A 1 -10.46 -6.40 -2.41
C MET A 1 -11.45 -5.70 -3.35
N PRO A 2 -11.85 -6.22 -4.53
CA PRO A 2 -12.60 -5.42 -5.52
C PRO A 2 -13.92 -4.82 -4.99
N TRP A 3 -14.70 -5.60 -4.24
CA TRP A 3 -15.93 -5.16 -3.58
C TRP A 3 -15.71 -3.97 -2.63
N LEU A 4 -14.69 -4.04 -1.76
CA LEU A 4 -14.40 -2.97 -0.81
C LEU A 4 -13.94 -1.69 -1.50
N ARG A 5 -13.11 -1.81 -2.56
CA ARG A 5 -12.75 -0.67 -3.43
C ARG A 5 -14.02 -0.01 -3.98
N GLY A 6 -15.00 -0.79 -4.42
CA GLY A 6 -16.30 -0.28 -4.90
C GLY A 6 -17.14 0.42 -3.82
N GLN A 7 -17.03 0.01 -2.54
CA GLN A 7 -17.76 0.68 -1.46
C GLN A 7 -17.18 2.05 -1.07
N VAL A 8 -15.87 2.26 -1.19
CA VAL A 8 -15.24 3.57 -0.97
C VAL A 8 -15.17 4.43 -2.23
N SER A 9 -15.12 3.82 -3.42
CA SER A 9 -14.94 4.53 -4.70
C SER A 9 -16.25 4.97 -5.37
N LYS A 10 -17.27 5.36 -4.58
CA LYS A 10 -18.61 5.70 -5.11
C LYS A 10 -18.64 7.01 -5.88
N GLU A 11 -17.96 8.04 -5.37
CA GLU A 11 -17.86 9.36 -6.02
C GLU A 11 -16.60 9.50 -6.87
N LYS A 12 -15.44 9.12 -6.30
CA LYS A 12 -14.13 9.17 -6.97
C LYS A 12 -13.43 7.82 -6.86
N ARG A 13 -12.70 7.44 -7.90
CA ARG A 13 -11.91 6.19 -7.92
C ARG A 13 -10.76 6.30 -6.91
N PHE A 14 -10.65 5.36 -5.97
CA PHE A 14 -9.47 5.22 -5.10
C PHE A 14 -8.55 4.11 -5.58
N ILE A 15 -7.29 4.17 -5.15
CA ILE A 15 -6.24 3.16 -5.33
C ILE A 15 -5.86 2.64 -3.95
N GLY A 16 -5.68 1.32 -3.83
CA GLY A 16 -5.38 0.66 -2.57
C GLY A 16 -3.93 0.19 -2.48
N THR A 17 -3.33 0.35 -1.30
CA THR A 17 -2.18 -0.40 -0.83
C THR A 17 -2.65 -1.33 0.29
N ILE A 18 -2.22 -2.58 0.26
CA ILE A 18 -2.48 -3.58 1.30
C ILE A 18 -1.15 -3.82 2.01
N GLN A 19 -1.18 -3.97 3.33
CA GLN A 19 -0.04 -4.39 4.13
C GLN A 19 -0.48 -5.45 5.16
N ASP A 20 0.17 -6.59 5.06
CA ASP A 20 0.03 -7.82 5.84
C ASP A 20 1.37 -8.20 6.51
N ASP A 21 2.23 -7.20 6.76
CA ASP A 21 3.49 -7.37 7.47
C ASP A 21 3.29 -7.62 8.97
N GLU A 22 4.34 -8.16 9.62
CA GLU A 22 4.32 -8.56 11.03
C GLU A 22 3.93 -7.43 11.98
N LYS A 23 4.31 -6.17 11.69
CA LYS A 23 4.02 -5.04 12.58
C LYS A 23 2.54 -4.67 12.55
N ILE A 24 1.99 -4.59 11.34
CA ILE A 24 0.57 -4.34 11.11
C ILE A 24 -0.28 -5.50 11.61
N LEU A 25 0.10 -6.76 11.33
CA LEU A 25 -0.62 -7.93 11.83
C LEU A 25 -0.56 -8.04 13.37
N ARG A 26 0.58 -7.73 14.00
CA ARG A 26 0.68 -7.66 15.47
C ARG A 26 -0.25 -6.58 16.05
N PHE A 27 -0.38 -5.43 15.37
CA PHE A 27 -1.28 -4.36 15.83
C PHE A 27 -2.76 -4.72 15.64
N VAL A 28 -3.21 -5.10 14.44
CA VAL A 28 -4.65 -5.33 14.20
C VAL A 28 -5.22 -6.56 14.89
N ASN A 29 -4.38 -7.41 15.49
CA ASN A 29 -4.77 -8.56 16.30
C ASN A 29 -4.52 -8.36 17.81
N SER A 30 -4.12 -7.16 18.28
CA SER A 30 -3.95 -6.87 19.71
C SER A 30 -5.29 -6.56 20.39
N MET A 31 -5.34 -6.73 21.71
CA MET A 31 -6.53 -6.39 22.51
C MET A 31 -6.85 -4.89 22.46
N ASP A 32 -5.82 -4.04 22.42
CA ASP A 32 -5.94 -2.58 22.39
C ASP A 32 -6.20 -2.00 21.00
N ALA A 33 -6.13 -2.80 19.93
CA ALA A 33 -6.35 -2.36 18.55
C ALA A 33 -7.64 -1.53 18.36
N PRO A 34 -8.80 -1.85 18.98
CA PRO A 34 -10.00 -1.03 18.87
C PRO A 34 -9.88 0.33 19.57
N ARG A 35 -9.22 0.39 20.75
CA ARG A 35 -9.00 1.64 21.52
C ARG A 35 -8.03 2.56 20.77
N LEU A 36 -6.87 2.02 20.41
CA LEU A 36 -5.81 2.76 19.74
C LEU A 36 -6.22 3.21 18.32
N ALA A 37 -7.01 2.41 17.60
CA ALA A 37 -7.56 2.84 16.31
C ALA A 37 -8.59 3.96 16.42
N GLU A 38 -9.35 4.07 17.52
CA GLU A 38 -10.27 5.20 17.75
C GLU A 38 -9.51 6.49 18.10
N LEU A 39 -8.39 6.37 18.83
CA LEU A 39 -7.48 7.47 19.18
C LEU A 39 -6.68 8.02 17.97
N GLY A 40 -6.54 7.26 16.89
CA GLY A 40 -6.23 7.80 15.56
C GLY A 40 -4.77 7.73 15.11
N THR A 41 -4.13 8.88 14.91
CA THR A 41 -2.78 9.01 14.33
C THR A 41 -1.87 9.91 15.20
N SER A 42 -0.57 9.62 15.18
CA SER A 42 0.42 10.18 16.11
C SER A 42 0.96 11.58 15.77
N CYS A 43 0.98 11.94 14.49
CA CYS A 43 1.64 13.15 14.01
C CYS A 43 0.62 14.01 13.24
N PRO A 44 0.43 15.30 13.57
CA PRO A 44 -0.67 16.08 12.98
C PRO A 44 -0.59 16.30 11.47
N ASP A 45 0.60 16.24 10.87
CA ASP A 45 0.79 16.30 9.41
C ASP A 45 0.26 15.06 8.68
N HIS A 46 0.00 13.96 9.40
CA HIS A 46 -0.64 12.77 8.86
C HIS A 46 -2.14 13.02 8.54
N PHE A 47 -2.85 13.90 9.27
CA PHE A 47 -4.32 14.00 9.21
C PHE A 47 -4.86 14.21 7.80
N LEU A 48 -4.18 14.97 6.95
CA LEU A 48 -4.59 15.19 5.55
C LEU A 48 -4.64 13.89 4.71
N ARG A 49 -3.93 12.84 5.13
CA ARG A 49 -3.82 11.55 4.45
C ARG A 49 -4.48 10.41 5.22
N THR A 50 -4.30 10.32 6.54
CA THR A 50 -4.86 9.24 7.38
C THR A 50 -6.26 9.56 7.92
N LYS A 51 -6.71 10.82 7.80
CA LYS A 51 -7.82 11.42 8.58
C LYS A 51 -7.53 11.40 10.09
N ILE A 52 -8.47 11.93 10.88
CA ILE A 52 -8.42 11.89 12.35
C ILE A 52 -8.28 10.47 12.90
N LYS A 53 -9.04 9.49 12.35
CA LYS A 53 -8.94 8.07 12.73
C LYS A 53 -9.10 7.11 11.53
N PRO A 54 -8.46 5.92 11.54
CA PRO A 54 -8.77 4.82 10.62
C PRO A 54 -10.18 4.26 10.85
N LEU A 55 -10.63 3.37 9.98
CA LEU A 55 -11.75 2.46 10.24
C LEU A 55 -11.22 1.10 10.72
N TYR A 56 -11.39 0.79 12.00
CA TYR A 56 -11.20 -0.56 12.52
C TYR A 56 -12.47 -1.40 12.34
N VAL A 57 -12.32 -2.66 11.90
CA VAL A 57 -13.44 -3.56 11.61
C VAL A 57 -13.35 -4.78 12.51
N HIS A 58 -14.20 -4.84 13.54
CA HIS A 58 -14.21 -5.92 14.52
C HIS A 58 -14.77 -7.24 13.94
N TRP A 59 -13.95 -7.98 13.19
CA TRP A 59 -14.24 -9.27 12.57
C TRP A 59 -13.25 -10.34 13.04
N ASN A 60 -13.75 -11.54 13.37
CA ASN A 60 -12.90 -12.65 13.82
C ASN A 60 -12.73 -13.72 12.72
N PRO A 61 -11.53 -13.90 12.13
CA PRO A 61 -11.28 -14.92 11.09
C PRO A 61 -11.50 -16.37 11.54
N GLN A 62 -11.57 -16.66 12.84
CA GLN A 62 -11.76 -18.01 13.37
C GLN A 62 -13.24 -18.42 13.51
N SER A 63 -14.16 -17.45 13.63
CA SER A 63 -15.57 -17.70 13.89
C SER A 63 -16.52 -17.05 12.88
N GLU A 64 -16.02 -16.22 11.97
CA GLU A 64 -16.81 -15.46 11.01
C GLU A 64 -16.27 -15.60 9.59
N ASP A 65 -17.18 -15.59 8.61
CA ASP A 65 -16.85 -15.82 7.21
C ASP A 65 -16.66 -14.51 6.42
N ALA A 66 -16.40 -14.66 5.11
CA ALA A 66 -16.26 -13.53 4.19
C ALA A 66 -17.59 -12.83 3.82
N ALA A 67 -18.76 -13.37 4.18
CA ALA A 67 -20.04 -12.68 4.12
C ALA A 67 -20.24 -11.78 5.34
N ALA A 68 -20.01 -12.29 6.56
CA ALA A 68 -20.02 -11.53 7.80
C ALA A 68 -19.07 -10.33 7.72
N LEU A 69 -17.84 -10.50 7.20
CA LEU A 69 -16.89 -9.40 6.96
C LEU A 69 -17.46 -8.32 6.04
N LYS A 70 -18.18 -8.67 4.96
CA LYS A 70 -18.81 -7.69 4.06
C LYS A 70 -19.94 -6.93 4.75
N THR A 71 -20.78 -7.62 5.52
CA THR A 71 -21.87 -6.99 6.28
C THR A 71 -21.31 -6.00 7.31
N LYS A 72 -20.28 -6.41 8.07
CA LYS A 72 -19.57 -5.55 9.01
C LYS A 72 -18.90 -4.36 8.32
N LEU A 73 -18.18 -4.59 7.21
CA LEU A 73 -17.58 -3.50 6.40
C LEU A 73 -18.63 -2.51 5.88
N ALA A 74 -19.80 -2.98 5.43
CA ALA A 74 -20.85 -2.11 4.92
C ALA A 74 -21.41 -1.19 6.03
N ALA A 75 -21.77 -1.78 7.18
CA ALA A 75 -22.27 -1.02 8.34
C ALA A 75 -21.21 -0.07 8.90
N ALA A 76 -19.97 -0.53 9.05
CA ALA A 76 -18.87 0.27 9.60
C ALA A 76 -18.47 1.43 8.66
N LEU A 77 -18.53 1.24 7.33
CA LEU A 77 -18.37 2.32 6.36
C LEU A 77 -19.53 3.32 6.35
N GLU A 78 -20.74 2.91 6.72
CA GLU A 78 -21.85 3.85 6.90
C GLU A 78 -21.68 4.65 8.20
N GLN A 79 -21.34 3.99 9.30
CA GLN A 79 -21.11 4.63 10.59
C GLN A 79 -19.93 5.61 10.55
N TYR A 80 -18.79 5.22 9.99
CA TYR A 80 -17.62 6.10 9.85
C TYR A 80 -17.95 7.41 9.11
N ARG A 81 -18.81 7.36 8.08
CA ARG A 81 -19.25 8.56 7.34
C ARG A 81 -20.15 9.46 8.21
N LYS A 82 -20.99 8.88 9.06
CA LYS A 82 -21.81 9.62 10.04
C LYS A 82 -20.93 10.24 11.12
N ASP A 83 -19.98 9.49 11.68
CA ASP A 83 -19.03 9.95 12.68
C ASP A 83 -18.19 11.13 12.16
N TYR A 84 -17.62 10.99 10.95
CA TYR A 84 -16.83 12.05 10.31
C TYR A 84 -17.67 13.29 10.01
N ALA A 85 -18.94 13.13 9.62
CA ALA A 85 -19.87 14.25 9.45
C ALA A 85 -20.24 14.92 10.79
N THR A 86 -20.40 14.15 11.87
CA THR A 86 -20.63 14.70 13.23
C THR A 86 -19.42 15.49 13.70
N TYR A 87 -18.22 14.91 13.60
CA TYR A 87 -16.93 15.57 13.90
C TYR A 87 -16.77 16.89 13.11
N TYR A 88 -16.95 16.85 11.79
CA TYR A 88 -16.89 18.06 10.96
C TYR A 88 -17.93 19.11 11.42
N ASN A 89 -19.17 18.71 11.73
CA ASN A 89 -20.20 19.66 12.15
C ASN A 89 -19.99 20.22 13.56
N ALA A 90 -19.30 19.49 14.45
CA ALA A 90 -18.96 19.94 15.80
C ALA A 90 -17.77 20.92 15.82
N CYS A 91 -16.73 20.66 15.01
CA CYS A 91 -15.48 21.44 15.04
C CYS A 91 -15.34 22.52 13.96
N LYS A 92 -16.23 22.56 12.95
CA LYS A 92 -16.19 23.58 11.88
C LYS A 92 -16.31 25.01 12.42
N ARG A 93 -15.55 25.91 11.80
CA ARG A 93 -15.59 27.35 12.01
C ARG A 93 -16.31 28.04 10.83
N PRO A 94 -16.79 29.28 10.95
CA PRO A 94 -17.52 29.97 9.86
C PRO A 94 -16.72 30.13 8.54
N ASN A 95 -15.39 30.01 8.61
CA ASN A 95 -14.47 30.10 7.48
C ASN A 95 -13.89 28.74 7.04
N SER A 96 -14.33 27.61 7.61
CA SER A 96 -13.78 26.29 7.28
C SER A 96 -14.06 25.89 5.82
N PRO A 97 -13.11 25.21 5.14
CA PRO A 97 -13.36 24.56 3.86
C PRO A 97 -14.49 23.52 3.97
N ALA A 98 -15.19 23.28 2.86
CA ALA A 98 -16.25 22.27 2.80
C ALA A 98 -15.73 20.87 3.21
N MET A 99 -16.60 20.10 3.86
CA MET A 99 -16.30 18.74 4.33
C MET A 99 -15.68 17.89 3.22
N ARG A 100 -14.53 17.28 3.51
CA ARG A 100 -13.85 16.38 2.56
C ARG A 100 -14.56 15.03 2.48
N ASP A 101 -14.19 14.25 1.47
CA ASP A 101 -14.67 12.88 1.25
C ASP A 101 -14.72 12.10 2.59
N PRO A 102 -15.90 11.62 3.03
CA PRO A 102 -16.09 11.02 4.36
C PRO A 102 -15.72 9.53 4.40
N ASN A 103 -15.15 8.95 3.34
CA ASN A 103 -14.67 7.57 3.37
C ASN A 103 -13.33 7.46 4.15
N PRO A 104 -13.10 6.35 4.88
CA PRO A 104 -11.83 6.13 5.57
C PRO A 104 -10.69 5.93 4.57
N THR A 105 -9.56 6.60 4.79
CA THR A 105 -8.34 6.42 4.00
C THR A 105 -7.44 5.31 4.54
N VAL A 106 -7.67 4.85 5.77
CA VAL A 106 -7.05 3.65 6.36
C VAL A 106 -8.16 2.74 6.88
N VAL A 107 -8.13 1.46 6.52
CA VAL A 107 -9.03 0.42 7.04
C VAL A 107 -8.18 -0.70 7.64
N LEU A 108 -8.51 -1.10 8.87
CA LEU A 108 -7.81 -2.12 9.65
C LEU A 108 -8.76 -3.31 9.86
N ILE A 109 -8.28 -4.52 9.58
CA ILE A 109 -9.07 -5.75 9.68
C ILE A 109 -8.22 -6.84 10.36
N PRO A 110 -8.65 -7.39 11.52
CA PRO A 110 -7.96 -8.51 12.17
C PRO A 110 -7.77 -9.69 11.22
N GLY A 111 -6.65 -10.40 11.36
CA GLY A 111 -6.23 -11.49 10.47
C GLY A 111 -5.85 -11.10 9.04
N LEU A 112 -6.14 -9.89 8.56
CA LEU A 112 -5.85 -9.44 7.18
C LEU A 112 -4.90 -8.22 7.10
N GLY A 113 -4.73 -7.47 8.19
CA GLY A 113 -3.84 -6.32 8.24
C GLY A 113 -4.51 -4.99 7.86
N MET A 114 -3.79 -4.16 7.11
CA MET A 114 -4.17 -2.79 6.76
C MET A 114 -4.44 -2.63 5.26
N ILE A 115 -5.44 -1.80 4.94
CA ILE A 115 -5.73 -1.33 3.59
C ILE A 115 -5.74 0.20 3.60
N ALA A 116 -4.75 0.82 2.97
CA ALA A 116 -4.64 2.27 2.81
C ALA A 116 -5.09 2.71 1.42
N TRP A 117 -5.82 3.83 1.35
CA TRP A 117 -6.39 4.40 0.13
C TRP A 117 -5.78 5.77 -0.21
N GLY A 118 -5.78 6.09 -1.49
CA GLY A 118 -5.38 7.39 -2.05
C GLY A 118 -5.80 7.51 -3.52
N LYS A 119 -5.58 8.67 -4.14
CA LYS A 119 -5.87 8.91 -5.57
C LYS A 119 -4.97 8.10 -6.49
N ASP A 120 -3.74 7.81 -6.07
CA ASP A 120 -2.73 7.09 -6.84
C ASP A 120 -1.93 6.09 -5.99
N LYS A 121 -1.00 5.37 -6.61
CA LYS A 121 -0.21 4.33 -5.93
C LYS A 121 0.90 4.89 -5.05
N SER A 122 1.35 6.12 -5.27
CA SER A 122 2.28 6.81 -4.37
C SER A 122 1.52 7.25 -3.11
N GLU A 123 0.43 7.99 -3.29
CA GLU A 123 -0.39 8.51 -2.18
C GLU A 123 -0.93 7.37 -1.28
N SER A 124 -1.52 6.33 -1.87
CA SER A 124 -2.02 5.19 -1.08
C SER A 124 -0.92 4.39 -0.38
N ARG A 125 0.34 4.44 -0.85
CA ARG A 125 1.48 3.80 -0.15
C ARG A 125 2.00 4.70 0.98
N VAL A 126 2.09 6.01 0.73
CA VAL A 126 2.48 7.02 1.71
C VAL A 126 1.48 7.12 2.87
N THR A 127 0.17 7.02 2.62
CA THR A 127 -0.85 6.88 3.68
C THR A 127 -0.60 5.67 4.57
N ALA A 128 -0.14 4.56 3.98
CA ALA A 128 0.19 3.33 4.69
C ALA A 128 1.50 3.48 5.51
N GLU A 129 2.53 4.12 4.93
CA GLU A 129 3.80 4.44 5.58
C GLU A 129 3.60 5.36 6.80
N PHE A 130 2.74 6.38 6.69
CA PHE A 130 2.39 7.25 7.82
C PHE A 130 1.62 6.51 8.93
N TYR A 131 0.68 5.62 8.59
CA TYR A 131 -0.02 4.85 9.63
C TYR A 131 0.87 3.78 10.30
N ASN A 132 1.86 3.21 9.59
CA ASN A 132 2.90 2.38 10.21
C ASN A 132 3.70 3.15 11.28
N CYS A 133 4.01 4.42 11.02
CA CYS A 133 4.66 5.29 12.00
C CYS A 133 3.77 5.47 13.24
N ALA A 134 2.48 5.77 13.04
CA ALA A 134 1.52 5.90 14.14
C ALA A 134 1.38 4.61 14.98
N VAL A 135 1.38 3.42 14.35
CA VAL A 135 1.33 2.13 15.04
C VAL A 135 2.55 1.90 15.95
N GLU A 136 3.76 2.19 15.50
CA GLU A 136 4.96 2.04 16.33
C GLU A 136 5.09 3.16 17.39
N VAL A 137 4.54 4.37 17.15
CA VAL A 137 4.45 5.42 18.18
C VAL A 137 3.43 5.07 19.27
N MET A 138 2.22 4.62 18.91
CA MET A 138 1.22 4.15 19.88
C MET A 138 1.78 3.00 20.73
N ARG A 139 2.43 2.02 20.09
CA ARG A 139 3.14 0.93 20.79
C ARG A 139 4.27 1.44 21.70
N GLY A 140 5.01 2.47 21.27
CA GLY A 140 6.12 3.05 22.02
C GLY A 140 5.66 3.83 23.26
N ALA A 141 4.51 4.52 23.15
CA ALA A 141 3.85 5.15 24.28
C ALA A 141 3.34 4.09 25.27
N GLU A 142 2.48 3.16 24.82
CA GLU A 142 1.83 2.11 25.62
C GLU A 142 2.80 1.11 26.28
N ALA A 143 4.08 1.14 25.93
CA ALA A 143 5.15 0.40 26.62
C ALA A 143 5.74 1.16 27.83
N ILE A 144 5.29 2.39 28.09
CA ILE A 144 5.78 3.33 29.11
C ILE A 144 4.61 3.90 29.91
N ASP A 145 3.57 4.43 29.25
CA ASP A 145 2.38 5.07 29.82
C ASP A 145 1.22 5.09 28.78
N GLU A 146 0.02 5.57 29.13
CA GLU A 146 -1.12 5.58 28.18
C GLU A 146 -0.92 6.55 27.00
N TYR A 147 -1.26 6.11 25.78
CA TYR A 147 -1.24 6.95 24.58
C TYR A 147 -2.42 7.93 24.55
N ILE A 148 -2.12 9.23 24.62
CA ILE A 148 -3.12 10.31 24.56
C ILE A 148 -3.14 10.95 23.17
N ALA A 149 -4.33 11.04 22.57
CA ALA A 149 -4.55 11.67 21.27
C ALA A 149 -4.79 13.20 21.37
N LEU A 150 -4.56 13.91 20.26
CA LEU A 150 -4.82 15.34 20.14
C LEU A 150 -6.34 15.65 20.24
N PRO A 151 -6.76 16.71 20.96
CA PRO A 151 -8.17 17.10 21.03
C PRO A 151 -8.81 17.35 19.65
N GLN A 152 -10.08 16.96 19.48
CA GLN A 152 -10.75 16.97 18.17
C GLN A 152 -10.75 18.35 17.49
N GLN A 153 -10.84 19.45 18.24
CA GLN A 153 -10.80 20.80 17.65
C GLN A 153 -9.43 21.15 17.07
N GLU A 154 -8.34 20.74 17.73
CA GLU A 154 -6.98 20.97 17.26
C GLU A 154 -6.65 20.06 16.07
N ALA A 155 -7.09 18.80 16.12
CA ALA A 155 -7.03 17.90 14.97
C ALA A 155 -7.80 18.46 13.76
N PHE A 156 -8.97 19.06 13.99
CA PHE A 156 -9.76 19.71 12.96
C PHE A 156 -9.09 20.95 12.37
N ASP A 157 -8.55 21.84 13.22
CA ASP A 157 -7.89 23.07 12.77
C ASP A 157 -6.63 22.79 11.92
N ILE A 158 -6.00 21.63 12.13
CA ILE A 158 -4.86 21.13 11.35
C ILE A 158 -5.35 20.41 10.08
N GLU A 159 -6.33 19.49 10.15
CA GLU A 159 -6.87 18.82 8.96
C GLU A 159 -7.46 19.84 7.97
N TYR A 160 -8.20 20.84 8.45
CA TYR A 160 -8.89 21.86 7.66
C TYR A 160 -8.10 23.19 7.54
N TRP A 161 -6.78 23.16 7.77
CA TRP A 161 -5.93 24.36 7.77
C TRP A 161 -5.97 25.11 6.43
N LEU A 162 -6.33 26.40 6.48
CA LEU A 162 -6.59 27.23 5.29
C LEU A 162 -5.36 27.43 4.40
N LEU A 163 -4.15 27.43 4.97
CA LEU A 163 -2.91 27.53 4.19
C LEU A 163 -2.57 26.22 3.48
N GLU A 164 -2.96 25.07 4.03
CA GLU A 164 -2.83 23.77 3.35
C GLU A 164 -3.83 23.68 2.19
N GLU A 165 -5.09 24.06 2.45
CA GLU A 165 -6.14 24.14 1.45
C GLU A 165 -5.79 25.10 0.28
N ALA A 166 -5.09 26.20 0.57
CA ALA A 166 -4.58 27.12 -0.45
C ALA A 166 -3.43 26.53 -1.29
N LYS A 167 -2.61 25.61 -0.75
CA LYS A 167 -1.64 24.83 -1.55
C LYS A 167 -2.36 23.82 -2.45
N LEU A 168 -3.33 23.09 -1.89
CA LEU A 168 -4.10 22.07 -2.62
C LEU A 168 -4.84 22.68 -3.83
N LYS A 169 -5.46 23.85 -3.66
CA LYS A 169 -6.13 24.60 -4.74
C LYS A 169 -5.19 25.14 -5.82
N ARG A 170 -3.86 25.15 -5.59
CA ARG A 170 -2.83 25.51 -6.57
C ARG A 170 -2.20 24.30 -7.26
N MET A 171 -2.55 23.07 -6.86
CA MET A 171 -2.12 21.87 -7.58
C MET A 171 -2.78 21.81 -8.97
N PRO A 172 -2.09 21.29 -10.00
CA PRO A 172 -2.72 21.06 -11.30
C PRO A 172 -3.87 20.06 -11.18
N ALA A 173 -4.90 20.24 -12.00
CA ALA A 173 -6.05 19.35 -12.05
C ALA A 173 -5.65 17.90 -12.35
N GLU A 174 -6.48 16.94 -11.92
CA GLU A 174 -6.27 15.53 -12.22
C GLU A 174 -6.36 15.28 -13.73
N LYS A 175 -5.41 14.48 -14.26
CA LYS A 175 -5.33 14.13 -15.68
C LYS A 175 -6.42 13.13 -16.07
N GLU A 176 -6.72 13.04 -17.37
CA GLU A 176 -7.82 12.22 -17.93
C GLU A 176 -7.80 10.75 -17.44
N LEU A 177 -6.62 10.15 -17.28
CA LEU A 177 -6.47 8.77 -16.83
C LEU A 177 -6.03 8.63 -15.37
N ALA A 178 -6.12 9.70 -14.57
CA ALA A 178 -5.92 9.63 -13.12
C ALA A 178 -6.85 8.61 -12.46
N ARG A 179 -6.34 7.96 -11.39
CA ARG A 179 -7.05 6.91 -10.61
C ARG A 179 -7.45 5.66 -11.43
N GLN A 180 -7.07 5.57 -12.71
CA GLN A 180 -7.32 4.40 -13.56
C GLN A 180 -6.21 3.36 -13.38
N VAL A 181 -6.58 2.08 -13.44
CA VAL A 181 -5.65 0.94 -13.44
C VAL A 181 -5.81 0.23 -14.77
N ILE A 182 -4.75 0.19 -15.57
CA ILE A 182 -4.79 -0.28 -16.96
C ILE A 182 -3.72 -1.36 -17.14
N ILE A 183 -4.07 -2.48 -17.76
CA ILE A 183 -3.13 -3.57 -18.07
C ILE A 183 -2.76 -3.48 -19.55
N VAL A 184 -1.47 -3.33 -19.85
CA VAL A 184 -0.95 -3.31 -21.22
C VAL A 184 -0.26 -4.64 -21.51
N VAL A 185 -0.87 -5.43 -22.38
CA VAL A 185 -0.33 -6.72 -22.85
C VAL A 185 0.61 -6.47 -24.03
N GLY A 186 1.80 -7.07 -24.02
CA GLY A 186 2.85 -6.83 -25.02
C GLY A 186 3.72 -5.59 -24.73
N ALA A 187 3.70 -5.07 -23.50
CA ALA A 187 4.37 -3.81 -23.12
C ALA A 187 5.91 -3.82 -23.15
N GLY A 188 6.57 -4.95 -23.45
CA GLY A 188 8.03 -5.07 -23.41
C GLY A 188 8.78 -4.37 -24.54
N SER A 189 8.13 -4.07 -25.67
CA SER A 189 8.76 -3.36 -26.80
C SER A 189 7.73 -2.66 -27.72
N GLY A 190 8.23 -1.82 -28.63
CA GLY A 190 7.44 -1.19 -29.68
C GLY A 190 6.21 -0.44 -29.18
N ILE A 191 5.09 -0.62 -29.89
CA ILE A 191 3.81 0.06 -29.61
C ILE A 191 3.36 -0.18 -28.17
N GLY A 192 3.42 -1.41 -27.67
CA GLY A 192 2.96 -1.73 -26.30
C GLY A 192 3.75 -0.96 -25.22
N LYS A 193 5.06 -0.80 -25.41
CA LYS A 193 5.91 -0.03 -24.50
C LYS A 193 5.53 1.45 -24.47
N GLU A 194 5.45 2.08 -25.65
CA GLU A 194 5.17 3.53 -25.71
C GLU A 194 3.70 3.86 -25.39
N THR A 195 2.76 2.92 -25.63
CA THR A 195 1.41 2.99 -25.06
C THR A 195 1.45 2.99 -23.53
N ALA A 196 2.19 2.08 -22.88
CA ALA A 196 2.31 2.07 -21.43
C ALA A 196 2.93 3.37 -20.89
N HIS A 197 4.00 3.88 -21.53
CA HIS A 197 4.58 5.18 -21.20
C HIS A 197 3.58 6.34 -21.34
N ARG A 198 2.77 6.37 -22.41
CA ARG A 198 1.76 7.42 -22.60
C ARG A 198 0.68 7.35 -21.53
N LEU A 199 0.16 6.16 -21.24
CA LEU A 199 -0.87 6.00 -20.20
C LEU A 199 -0.38 6.50 -18.82
N VAL A 200 0.87 6.25 -18.46
CA VAL A 200 1.49 6.80 -17.23
C VAL A 200 1.65 8.32 -17.30
N LYS A 201 2.01 8.89 -18.46
CA LYS A 201 2.04 10.35 -18.67
C LYS A 201 0.67 11.00 -18.46
N GLU A 202 -0.42 10.33 -18.86
CA GLU A 202 -1.80 10.77 -18.60
C GLU A 202 -2.33 10.41 -17.18
N GLY A 203 -1.46 9.93 -16.28
CA GLY A 203 -1.80 9.68 -14.88
C GLY A 203 -2.36 8.30 -14.56
N ALA A 204 -2.39 7.37 -15.52
CA ALA A 204 -2.83 6.00 -15.28
C ALA A 204 -1.78 5.17 -14.52
N ILE A 205 -2.25 4.24 -13.69
CA ILE A 205 -1.40 3.19 -13.13
C ILE A 205 -1.39 2.03 -14.14
N SER A 206 -0.34 1.97 -14.95
CA SER A 206 -0.14 0.87 -15.90
C SER A 206 0.51 -0.35 -15.24
N SER A 207 -0.03 -1.54 -15.49
CA SER A 207 0.70 -2.80 -15.32
C SER A 207 1.14 -3.33 -16.69
N ALA A 208 2.43 -3.65 -16.82
CA ALA A 208 3.05 -4.10 -18.06
C ALA A 208 3.16 -5.63 -18.08
N SER A 209 2.42 -6.30 -18.96
CA SER A 209 2.50 -7.76 -19.15
C SER A 209 3.25 -8.10 -20.44
N THR A 210 4.17 -9.06 -20.38
CA THR A 210 4.92 -9.56 -21.54
C THR A 210 5.33 -11.00 -21.32
N ARG A 211 5.10 -11.85 -22.33
CA ARG A 211 5.51 -13.26 -22.31
C ARG A 211 7.02 -13.34 -22.46
N MET A 212 7.74 -13.70 -21.39
CA MET A 212 9.16 -14.06 -21.46
C MET A 212 9.35 -15.38 -22.24
N SER A 213 9.39 -15.31 -23.58
CA SER A 213 10.00 -16.38 -24.35
C SER A 213 11.51 -16.33 -24.16
N ARG A 214 12.08 -17.30 -23.46
CA ARG A 214 13.54 -17.57 -23.48
C ARG A 214 13.95 -18.11 -24.86
N ARG A 215 13.81 -17.30 -25.92
CA ARG A 215 14.46 -17.58 -27.20
C ARG A 215 15.95 -17.24 -27.03
N PRO A 216 16.87 -18.20 -27.21
CA PRO A 216 18.29 -17.88 -27.22
C PRO A 216 18.58 -16.88 -28.34
N LYS A 217 19.46 -15.91 -28.09
CA LYS A 217 19.93 -14.97 -29.11
C LYS A 217 20.54 -15.81 -30.25
N PRO A 218 20.07 -15.68 -31.51
CA PRO A 218 20.65 -16.45 -32.60
C PRO A 218 22.15 -16.11 -32.70
N PRO A 219 23.01 -17.10 -32.97
CA PRO A 219 24.44 -16.84 -33.10
C PRO A 219 24.68 -15.83 -34.23
N PRO A 220 25.69 -14.94 -34.09
CA PRO A 220 26.01 -14.00 -35.16
C PRO A 220 26.30 -14.77 -36.44
N ARG A 221 25.68 -14.36 -37.56
CA ARG A 221 25.98 -14.94 -38.88
C ARG A 221 27.48 -14.73 -39.14
N ARG A 222 28.24 -15.83 -39.24
CA ARG A 222 29.63 -15.77 -39.69
C ARG A 222 29.65 -15.21 -41.11
N SER A 223 30.43 -14.15 -41.32
CA SER A 223 30.84 -13.73 -42.66
C SER A 223 31.73 -14.84 -43.28
N PRO A 224 31.68 -15.03 -44.60
CA PRO A 224 32.61 -15.93 -45.28
C PRO A 224 33.99 -15.26 -45.36
N THR A 225 34.92 -15.67 -44.50
CA THR A 225 36.35 -15.38 -44.66
C THR A 225 37.07 -16.56 -45.32
N SER A 226 38.14 -16.25 -46.05
CA SER A 226 38.78 -17.15 -47.02
C SER A 226 39.58 -18.29 -46.38
N SER A 227 39.84 -19.31 -47.21
CA SER A 227 40.66 -20.48 -46.91
C SER A 227 42.09 -20.14 -46.45
N GLY A 228 42.54 -20.79 -45.39
CA GLY A 228 43.94 -20.91 -44.96
C GLY A 228 44.20 -22.32 -44.43
N THR A 229 45.39 -22.87 -44.68
CA THR A 229 45.71 -24.31 -44.54
C THR A 229 46.70 -24.62 -43.42
N ALA A 230 46.78 -25.91 -43.04
CA ALA A 230 47.77 -26.54 -42.14
C ALA A 230 47.69 -26.14 -40.64
N SER A 231 48.10 -26.97 -39.68
CA SER A 231 48.49 -28.41 -39.67
C SER A 231 48.15 -29.05 -38.31
N ALA A 232 48.25 -30.37 -38.17
CA ALA A 232 47.75 -31.12 -37.02
C ALA A 232 48.84 -31.57 -36.02
N SER A 233 48.47 -31.70 -34.74
CA SER A 233 48.99 -32.70 -33.77
C SER A 233 48.09 -32.78 -32.52
N PRO A 234 47.75 -33.98 -31.98
CA PRO A 234 46.82 -34.13 -30.86
C PRO A 234 47.44 -34.65 -29.54
N ALA A 235 46.58 -34.77 -28.52
CA ALA A 235 46.70 -35.52 -27.25
C ALA A 235 47.47 -34.84 -26.08
N PRO A 236 47.25 -35.27 -24.81
CA PRO A 236 46.19 -36.13 -24.27
C PRO A 236 45.34 -35.44 -23.17
N ALA A 237 44.34 -36.15 -22.61
CA ALA A 237 43.55 -35.71 -21.44
C ALA A 237 43.88 -36.53 -20.19
N SER A 238 43.71 -35.95 -19.00
CA SER A 238 43.70 -36.64 -17.69
C SER A 238 43.04 -35.76 -16.58
N PRO A 239 42.59 -36.32 -15.44
CA PRO A 239 41.38 -35.84 -14.74
C PRO A 239 41.60 -35.42 -13.26
N THR A 240 40.51 -35.50 -12.46
CA THR A 240 40.38 -35.26 -10.99
C THR A 240 40.51 -33.81 -10.50
N ALA A 241 39.89 -33.38 -9.39
CA ALA A 241 39.21 -34.11 -8.29
C ALA A 241 37.84 -33.49 -7.87
N ALA A 242 37.24 -34.01 -6.79
CA ALA A 242 35.88 -33.71 -6.29
C ALA A 242 35.89 -33.06 -4.87
N PRO A 243 34.75 -32.57 -4.31
CA PRO A 243 34.72 -31.65 -3.15
C PRO A 243 34.62 -32.34 -1.77
N PRO A 244 34.79 -31.58 -0.67
CA PRO A 244 33.64 -31.14 0.16
C PRO A 244 33.77 -29.62 0.53
N SER A 245 33.22 -28.97 1.57
CA SER A 245 32.43 -29.39 2.77
C SER A 245 31.60 -28.23 3.40
N VAL A 246 30.35 -28.53 3.79
CA VAL A 246 29.66 -28.15 5.05
C VAL A 246 29.30 -26.68 5.37
N SER A 247 28.05 -26.54 5.83
CA SER A 247 27.28 -25.36 6.26
C SER A 247 27.58 -24.81 7.66
N ARG A 248 26.92 -23.70 8.02
CA ARG A 248 26.21 -23.56 9.30
C ARG A 248 25.04 -22.58 9.23
N GLU A 249 23.88 -23.02 9.73
CA GLU A 249 22.72 -22.17 10.05
C GLU A 249 22.79 -21.77 11.53
N THR A 250 22.07 -20.71 11.92
CA THR A 250 21.80 -20.39 13.33
C THR A 250 20.32 -20.14 13.56
N SER A 251 19.64 -21.12 14.16
CA SER A 251 18.27 -20.99 14.65
C SER A 251 18.25 -20.39 16.06
N TRP A 252 17.14 -19.75 16.43
CA TRP A 252 16.85 -19.29 17.78
C TRP A 252 15.44 -19.74 18.19
N THR A 253 15.32 -20.32 19.38
CA THR A 253 14.08 -20.91 19.91
C THR A 253 13.43 -19.99 20.95
N ALA A 254 12.11 -19.85 20.88
CA ALA A 254 11.33 -19.13 21.90
C ALA A 254 11.15 -19.96 23.19
N PRO A 255 11.10 -19.31 24.38
CA PRO A 255 10.73 -19.97 25.63
C PRO A 255 9.22 -20.23 25.71
N ARG A 256 8.82 -21.21 26.53
CA ARG A 256 7.42 -21.48 26.89
C ARG A 256 7.03 -20.75 28.18
N SER A 257 5.74 -20.51 28.34
CA SER A 257 5.12 -20.00 29.56
C SER A 257 5.14 -21.01 30.71
N ALA A 258 5.09 -20.47 31.93
CA ALA A 258 4.54 -21.10 33.14
C ALA A 258 3.49 -20.15 33.72
#